data_AF-M1D5L4-F1
#
_entry.id   AF-M1D5L4-F1
#
_cell.length_a   1.000
_cell.length_b   1.000
_cell.length_c   1.000
_cell.angle_alpha   90.00
_cell.angle_beta   90.00
_cell.angle_gamma   90.00
#
_symmetry.space_group_name_H-M   'P 1'
#
loop_
_entity.id
_entity.type
_entity.pdbx_description
1 polymer ?
#
loop_
_entity_poly.entity_id
_entity_poly.type
_entity_poly.pdbx_seq_one_letter_code
_entity_poly.pdbx_strand_id
1 'polypeptide(L)'
;MATFVDSKYSAAFSILIGSLSVAFSDVVVDSMVVERARGESQSMSGSLQSLCWGSSAFGGIVSAYFSGSLVEAYGVRFVFGATSLLPLITSAVSVLVKEQPVRGPARGVSLGNGFIESSKNNFTQLWGAVKQPSVLLPTLFIFLWQATPQSDSAMFFFTTNKLGFTPEFLGRVKLVTSVASLIGVGLYNGFLKKVPLRKIFLVMTLIGTALGMTQVLLVTGLNRQFGISDEWFAIGDSLIITVLGQVIFFLILERSLA
;
A
#
# COMPACT_ATOMS: atom_id res chain seq x y z
N MET A 1 -15.73 10.07 9.39
CA MET A 1 -14.77 10.05 10.51
C MET A 1 -14.60 11.40 11.21
N ALA A 2 -14.54 12.52 10.49
CA ALA A 2 -14.33 13.84 11.10
C ALA A 2 -15.51 14.34 11.97
N THR A 3 -16.76 14.01 11.61
CA THR A 3 -17.97 14.64 12.17
C THR A 3 -18.89 13.72 12.97
N PHE A 4 -19.07 12.46 12.56
CA PHE A 4 -20.10 11.55 13.09
C PHE A 4 -19.55 10.37 13.92
N VAL A 5 -18.26 10.37 14.26
CA VAL A 5 -17.61 9.26 14.97
C VAL A 5 -17.35 9.66 16.41
N ASP A 6 -18.22 9.18 17.30
CA ASP A 6 -18.15 9.41 18.75
C ASP A 6 -17.96 8.11 19.55
N SER A 7 -18.09 6.93 18.91
CA SER A 7 -17.95 5.62 19.55
C SER A 7 -16.96 4.71 18.80
N LYS A 8 -16.28 3.81 19.53
CA LYS A 8 -15.35 2.81 18.96
C LYS A 8 -15.98 1.97 17.84
N TYR A 9 -17.26 1.63 17.96
CA TYR A 9 -17.98 0.86 16.93
C TYR A 9 -18.27 1.70 15.68
N SER A 10 -18.62 2.97 15.85
CA SER A 10 -18.79 3.90 14.73
C SER A 10 -17.48 4.19 13.98
N ALA A 11 -16.35 4.19 14.70
CA ALA A 11 -15.03 4.29 14.11
C ALA A 11 -14.70 3.05 13.29
N ALA A 12 -14.89 1.86 13.86
CA ALA A 12 -14.66 0.59 13.17
C ALA A 12 -15.51 0.45 11.91
N PHE A 13 -16.80 0.80 11.97
CA PHE A 13 -17.69 0.78 10.83
C PHE A 13 -17.26 1.78 9.75
N SER A 14 -16.86 2.99 10.14
CA SER A 14 -16.33 3.99 9.21
C SER A 14 -15.03 3.54 8.55
N ILE A 15 -14.15 2.84 9.28
CA ILE A 15 -12.90 2.29 8.75
C ILE A 15 -13.24 1.22 7.71
N LEU A 16 -14.19 0.33 8.01
CA LEU A 16 -14.61 -0.73 7.10
C LEU A 16 -15.17 -0.16 5.79
N ILE A 17 -16.06 0.83 5.85
CA ILE A 17 -16.58 1.51 4.66
C ILE A 17 -15.46 2.24 3.91
N GLY A 18 -14.56 2.92 4.62
CA GLY A 18 -13.42 3.61 4.03
C GLY A 18 -12.50 2.65 3.26
N SER A 19 -12.12 1.54 3.88
CA SER A 19 -11.30 0.50 3.26
C SER A 19 -12.00 -0.15 2.06
N LEU A 20 -13.31 -0.41 2.14
CA LEU A 20 -14.08 -0.93 1.01
C LEU A 20 -14.10 0.06 -0.17
N SER A 21 -14.27 1.35 0.13
CA SER A 21 -14.30 2.41 -0.89
C SER A 21 -12.95 2.57 -1.59
N VAL A 22 -11.85 2.53 -0.82
CA VAL A 22 -10.48 2.57 -1.38
C VAL A 22 -10.23 1.34 -2.24
N ALA A 23 -10.54 0.13 -1.74
CA ALA A 23 -10.35 -1.10 -2.51
C ALA A 23 -11.11 -1.10 -3.85
N PHE A 24 -12.36 -0.60 -3.86
CA PHE A 24 -13.13 -0.47 -5.08
C PHE A 24 -12.51 0.56 -6.05
N SER A 25 -12.11 1.73 -5.53
CA SER A 25 -11.47 2.77 -6.34
C SER A 25 -10.15 2.30 -6.95
N ASP A 26 -9.33 1.57 -6.20
CA ASP A 26 -8.03 1.07 -6.67
C ASP A 26 -8.21 0.11 -7.85
N VAL A 27 -9.14 -0.85 -7.74
CA VAL A 27 -9.42 -1.80 -8.84
C VAL A 27 -9.90 -1.09 -10.11
N VAL A 28 -10.72 -0.05 -9.98
CA VAL A 28 -11.20 0.74 -11.13
C VAL A 28 -10.04 1.52 -11.77
N VAL A 29 -9.25 2.23 -10.96
CA VAL A 29 -8.10 3.01 -11.45
C VAL A 29 -7.08 2.10 -12.14
N ASP A 30 -6.74 0.96 -11.54
CA ASP A 30 -5.82 -0.02 -12.13
C ASP A 30 -6.35 -0.58 -13.45
N SER A 31 -7.66 -0.89 -13.52
CA SER A 31 -8.29 -1.37 -14.75
C SER A 31 -8.22 -0.32 -15.86
N MET A 32 -8.48 0.95 -15.54
CA MET A 32 -8.37 2.06 -16.50
C MET A 32 -6.94 2.23 -17.00
N VAL A 33 -5.93 2.12 -16.11
CA VAL A 33 -4.52 2.20 -16.51
C VAL A 33 -4.15 1.04 -17.43
N VAL A 34 -4.59 -0.18 -17.13
CA VAL A 34 -4.34 -1.37 -17.97
C VAL A 34 -5.01 -1.24 -19.34
N GLU A 35 -6.25 -0.76 -19.40
CA GLU A 35 -6.95 -0.54 -20.67
C GLU A 35 -6.25 0.49 -21.55
N ARG A 36 -5.81 1.62 -20.96
CA ARG A 36 -5.04 2.66 -21.66
C ARG A 36 -3.66 2.16 -22.09
N ALA A 37 -3.02 1.35 -21.26
CA ALA A 37 -1.72 0.76 -21.54
C ALA A 37 -1.74 -0.26 -22.69
N ARG A 38 -2.87 -0.96 -22.92
CA ARG A 38 -3.02 -1.94 -24.02
C ARG A 38 -3.12 -1.30 -25.41
N GLY A 39 -3.56 -0.04 -25.50
CA GLY A 39 -3.70 0.69 -26.77
C GLY A 39 -2.43 1.38 -27.26
N GLU A 40 -1.37 1.40 -26.45
CA GLU A 40 -0.15 2.18 -26.66
C GLU A 40 1.09 1.29 -26.79
N SER A 41 2.21 1.86 -27.26
CA SER A 41 3.50 1.13 -27.33
C SER A 41 4.00 0.70 -25.94
N GLN A 42 4.69 -0.44 -25.85
CA GLN A 42 5.20 -1.01 -24.58
C GLN A 42 6.03 -0.03 -23.73
N SER A 43 6.76 0.91 -24.36
CA SER A 43 7.51 1.96 -23.65
C SER A 43 6.59 3.01 -22.99
N MET A 44 5.45 3.32 -23.61
CA MET A 44 4.45 4.24 -23.08
C MET A 44 3.63 3.61 -21.96
N SER A 45 3.29 2.31 -22.08
CA SER A 45 2.61 1.53 -21.03
C SER A 45 3.39 1.53 -19.71
N GLY A 46 4.71 1.29 -19.77
CA GLY A 46 5.57 1.36 -18.59
C GLY A 46 5.72 2.77 -18.01
N SER A 47 5.64 3.80 -18.86
CA SER A 47 5.68 5.20 -18.43
C SER A 47 4.41 5.59 -17.67
N LEU A 48 3.23 5.13 -18.10
CA LEU A 48 1.96 5.36 -17.40
C LEU A 48 1.94 4.69 -16.03
N GLN A 49 2.37 3.43 -15.94
CA GLN A 49 2.43 2.72 -14.66
C GLN A 49 3.42 3.38 -13.70
N SER A 50 4.63 3.73 -14.17
CA SER A 50 5.61 4.42 -13.32
C SER A 50 5.14 5.80 -12.85
N LEU A 51 4.37 6.53 -13.67
CA LEU A 51 3.74 7.79 -13.27
C LEU A 51 2.71 7.59 -12.15
N CYS A 52 1.88 6.54 -12.21
CA CYS A 52 0.94 6.20 -11.13
C CYS A 52 1.66 5.91 -9.81
N TRP A 53 2.67 5.03 -9.85
CA TRP A 53 3.46 4.69 -8.66
C TRP A 53 4.26 5.88 -8.12
N GLY A 54 4.83 6.70 -9.02
CA GLY A 54 5.54 7.92 -8.64
C GLY A 54 4.64 8.96 -8.00
N SER A 55 3.42 9.15 -8.54
CA SER A 55 2.43 10.08 -7.98
C SER A 55 1.95 9.62 -6.61
N SER A 56 1.70 8.31 -6.44
CA SER A 56 1.34 7.71 -5.15
C SER A 56 2.46 7.89 -4.12
N ALA A 57 3.72 7.66 -4.50
CA ALA A 57 4.87 7.85 -3.62
C ALA A 57 5.04 9.33 -3.20
N PHE A 58 4.85 10.27 -4.13
CA PHE A 58 4.87 11.70 -3.83
C PHE A 58 3.78 12.08 -2.82
N GLY A 59 2.54 11.63 -3.05
CA GLY A 59 1.43 11.84 -2.11
C GLY A 59 1.70 11.23 -0.74
N GLY A 60 2.32 10.05 -0.70
CA GLY A 60 2.75 9.38 0.54
C GLY A 60 3.77 10.21 1.34
N ILE A 61 4.76 10.80 0.67
CA ILE A 61 5.78 11.66 1.30
C ILE A 61 5.16 12.94 1.85
N VAL A 62 4.35 13.63 1.05
CA VAL A 62 3.67 14.86 1.46
C VAL A 62 2.77 14.57 2.67
N SER A 63 1.98 13.49 2.61
CA SER A 63 1.13 13.06 3.72
C SER A 63 1.93 12.70 4.97
N ALA A 64 3.03 11.95 4.84
CA ALA A 64 3.89 11.59 5.97
C ALA A 64 4.49 12.82 6.66
N TYR A 65 4.93 13.82 5.88
CA TYR A 65 5.49 15.06 6.41
C TYR A 65 4.46 15.85 7.23
N PHE A 66 3.29 16.12 6.65
CA PHE A 66 2.31 17.03 7.23
C PHE A 66 1.40 16.35 8.26
N SER A 67 1.09 15.05 8.10
CA SER A 67 0.09 14.37 8.94
C SER A 67 0.45 14.37 10.43
N GLY A 68 1.71 14.14 10.79
CA GLY A 68 2.15 14.16 12.20
C GLY A 68 1.96 15.54 12.85
N SER A 69 2.46 16.58 12.18
CA SER A 69 2.35 17.97 12.67
C SER A 69 0.89 18.45 12.72
N LEU A 70 0.07 18.11 11.71
CA LEU A 70 -1.36 18.46 11.68
C LEU A 70 -2.17 17.75 12.76
N VAL A 71 -1.86 16.47 13.04
CA VAL A 71 -2.50 15.72 14.12
C VAL A 71 -2.14 16.32 15.47
N GLU A 72 -0.89 16.73 15.67
CA GLU A 72 -0.44 17.31 16.93
C GLU A 72 -1.01 18.71 17.18
N ALA A 73 -1.03 19.58 16.15
CA ALA A 73 -1.52 20.96 16.29
C ALA A 73 -3.05 21.10 16.25
N TYR A 74 -3.74 20.33 15.41
CA TYR A 74 -5.18 20.51 15.12
C TYR A 74 -6.03 19.28 15.46
N GLY A 75 -5.41 18.18 15.89
CA GLY A 75 -6.10 16.95 16.25
C GLY A 75 -6.50 16.07 15.07
N VAL A 76 -6.87 14.83 15.38
CA VAL A 76 -7.21 13.79 14.40
C VAL A 76 -8.45 14.11 13.55
N ARG A 77 -9.46 14.78 14.11
CA ARG A 77 -10.72 15.10 13.40
C ARG A 77 -10.47 16.08 12.25
N PHE A 78 -9.63 17.08 12.47
CA PHE A 78 -9.23 18.03 11.43
C PHE A 78 -8.50 17.34 10.29
N VAL A 79 -7.54 16.46 10.61
CA VAL A 79 -6.76 15.71 9.62
C VAL A 79 -7.65 14.81 8.76
N PHE A 80 -8.65 14.15 9.36
CA PHE A 80 -9.63 13.37 8.60
C PHE A 80 -10.48 14.25 7.66
N GLY A 81 -10.87 15.45 8.10
CA GLY A 81 -11.57 16.41 7.27
C GLY A 81 -10.72 16.90 6.10
N ALA A 82 -9.49 17.33 6.37
CA ALA A 82 -8.55 17.77 5.34
C ALA A 82 -8.26 16.65 4.31
N THR A 83 -8.03 15.42 4.78
CA THR A 83 -7.74 14.27 3.91
C THR A 83 -8.95 13.90 3.03
N SER A 84 -10.18 14.11 3.52
CA SER A 84 -11.39 13.84 2.72
C SER A 84 -11.55 14.74 1.50
N LEU A 85 -10.83 15.87 1.42
CA LEU A 85 -10.81 16.70 0.23
C LEU A 85 -10.16 15.99 -0.96
N LEU A 86 -9.18 15.10 -0.73
CA LEU A 86 -8.47 14.42 -1.82
C LEU A 86 -9.41 13.46 -2.59
N PRO A 87 -10.15 12.53 -1.94
CA PRO A 87 -11.15 11.73 -2.63
C PRO A 87 -12.26 12.55 -3.29
N LEU A 88 -12.66 13.70 -2.70
CA LEU A 88 -13.66 14.58 -3.30
C LEU A 88 -13.16 15.21 -4.60
N ILE A 89 -11.90 15.65 -4.63
CA ILE A 89 -11.26 16.15 -5.86
C ILE A 89 -11.17 15.03 -6.88
N THR A 90 -10.73 13.82 -6.49
CA THR A 90 -10.68 12.67 -7.39
C THR A 90 -12.06 12.33 -7.98
N SER A 91 -13.11 12.37 -7.15
CA SER A 91 -14.49 12.17 -7.60
C SER A 91 -14.98 13.29 -8.52
N ALA A 92 -14.54 14.53 -8.35
CA ALA A 92 -14.88 15.61 -9.27
C ALA A 92 -14.16 15.43 -10.61
N VAL A 93 -12.90 15.01 -10.58
CA VAL A 93 -12.09 14.73 -11.78
C VAL A 93 -12.62 13.53 -12.55
N SER A 94 -13.14 12.50 -11.88
CA SER A 94 -13.69 11.32 -12.56
C SER A 94 -14.87 11.67 -13.48
N VAL A 95 -15.66 12.70 -13.14
CA VAL A 95 -16.76 13.19 -14.00
C VAL A 95 -16.25 13.77 -15.33
N LEU A 96 -15.02 14.28 -15.35
CA LEU A 96 -14.40 14.83 -16.55
C LEU A 96 -13.77 13.76 -17.46
N VAL A 97 -13.62 12.53 -16.96
CA VAL A 97 -13.08 11.42 -17.74
C VAL A 97 -14.11 11.01 -18.79
N LYS A 98 -13.80 11.29 -20.06
CA LYS A 98 -14.59 10.80 -21.18
C LYS A 98 -14.37 9.30 -21.34
N GLU A 99 -15.32 8.51 -20.86
CA GLU A 99 -15.40 7.08 -21.16
C GLU A 99 -15.82 6.87 -22.62
N GLN A 100 -15.16 5.93 -23.30
CA GLN A 100 -15.68 5.44 -24.57
C GLN A 100 -16.80 4.44 -24.26
N PRO A 101 -18.04 4.65 -24.74
CA PRO A 101 -19.12 3.72 -24.45
C PRO A 101 -18.79 2.35 -25.03
N VAL A 102 -18.82 1.32 -24.17
CA VAL A 102 -18.68 -0.08 -24.56
C VAL A 102 -19.82 -0.42 -25.52
N ARG A 103 -19.56 -0.41 -26.83
CA ARG A 103 -20.49 -0.88 -27.87
C ARG A 103 -20.50 -2.40 -27.90
N GLY A 104 -20.94 -3.01 -26.80
CA GLY A 104 -21.35 -4.41 -26.76
C GLY A 104 -22.84 -4.57 -27.09
N PRO A 105 -23.32 -5.76 -27.47
CA PRO A 105 -24.73 -6.06 -27.75
C PRO A 105 -25.60 -6.06 -26.47
N ALA A 106 -25.30 -5.20 -25.49
CA ALA A 106 -25.98 -5.08 -24.20
C ALA A 106 -26.99 -3.91 -24.16
N ARG A 107 -27.47 -3.44 -25.33
CA ARG A 107 -28.53 -2.42 -25.41
C ARG A 107 -29.95 -2.95 -25.13
N GLY A 108 -30.05 -4.13 -24.50
CA GLY A 108 -31.30 -4.77 -24.12
C GLY A 108 -31.15 -5.64 -22.87
N VAL A 109 -30.43 -5.17 -21.84
CA VAL A 109 -30.39 -5.87 -20.56
C VAL A 109 -31.77 -5.77 -19.92
N SER A 110 -32.56 -6.85 -20.03
CA SER A 110 -33.68 -7.11 -19.13
C SER A 110 -33.15 -7.04 -17.69
N LEU A 111 -33.57 -5.99 -16.97
CA LEU A 111 -33.03 -5.46 -15.71
C LEU A 111 -32.93 -6.43 -14.51
N GLY A 112 -33.31 -7.70 -14.66
CA GLY A 112 -33.18 -8.72 -13.62
C GLY A 112 -32.35 -9.91 -14.08
N ASN A 113 -32.90 -10.72 -14.97
CA ASN A 113 -32.30 -12.02 -15.30
C ASN A 113 -31.02 -11.89 -16.12
N GLY A 114 -30.91 -10.89 -17.02
CA GLY A 114 -29.73 -10.72 -17.87
C GLY A 114 -28.49 -10.22 -17.10
N PHE A 115 -28.68 -9.40 -16.05
CA PHE A 115 -27.58 -8.93 -15.21
C PHE A 115 -27.07 -10.01 -14.27
N ILE A 116 -27.98 -10.80 -13.66
CA ILE A 116 -27.62 -11.93 -12.79
C ILE A 116 -26.89 -13.00 -13.61
N GLU A 117 -27.38 -13.31 -14.81
CA GLU A 117 -26.76 -14.31 -15.69
C GLU A 117 -25.38 -13.84 -16.20
N SER A 118 -25.25 -12.56 -16.58
CA SER A 118 -23.95 -11.97 -16.95
C SER A 118 -22.97 -11.94 -15.78
N SER A 119 -23.44 -11.59 -14.59
CA SER A 119 -22.62 -11.59 -13.36
C SER A 119 -22.17 -13.00 -13.00
N LYS A 120 -23.06 -14.00 -13.12
CA LYS A 120 -22.75 -15.41 -12.90
C LYS A 120 -21.72 -15.92 -13.91
N ASN A 121 -21.85 -15.53 -15.17
CA ASN A 121 -20.89 -15.89 -16.22
C ASN A 121 -19.52 -15.24 -15.98
N ASN A 122 -19.47 -13.95 -15.65
CA ASN A 122 -18.23 -13.25 -15.29
C ASN A 122 -17.58 -13.87 -14.04
N PHE A 123 -18.36 -14.17 -13.01
CA PHE A 123 -17.87 -14.85 -11.81
C PHE A 123 -17.33 -16.24 -12.12
N THR A 124 -18.00 -16.99 -12.99
CA THR A 124 -17.54 -18.33 -13.41
C THR A 124 -16.22 -18.24 -14.20
N GLN A 125 -16.07 -17.24 -15.06
CA GLN A 125 -14.82 -17.00 -15.79
C GLN A 125 -13.68 -16.57 -14.86
N LEU A 126 -13.94 -15.64 -13.94
CA LEU A 126 -12.98 -15.23 -12.91
C LEU A 126 -12.56 -16.41 -12.04
N TRP A 127 -13.53 -17.22 -11.61
CA TRP A 127 -13.26 -18.44 -10.83
C TRP A 127 -12.45 -19.46 -11.62
N GLY A 128 -12.72 -19.59 -12.92
CA GLY A 128 -11.92 -20.39 -13.85
C GLY A 128 -10.48 -19.91 -13.94
N ALA A 129 -10.25 -18.60 -14.04
CA ALA A 129 -8.92 -18.00 -14.08
C ALA A 129 -8.16 -18.17 -12.75
N VAL A 130 -8.83 -17.94 -11.62
CA VAL A 130 -8.26 -18.12 -10.27
C VAL A 130 -7.86 -19.57 -10.03
N LYS A 131 -8.60 -20.55 -10.57
CA LYS A 131 -8.28 -21.98 -10.46
C LYS A 131 -7.07 -22.43 -11.29
N GLN A 132 -6.61 -21.62 -12.26
CA GLN A 132 -5.45 -22.00 -13.05
C GLN A 132 -4.21 -22.06 -12.15
N PRO A 133 -3.42 -23.15 -12.17
CA PRO A 133 -2.24 -23.29 -11.31
C PRO A 133 -1.20 -22.17 -11.48
N SER A 134 -1.12 -21.58 -12.68
CA SER A 134 -0.28 -20.43 -13.00
C SER A 134 -0.65 -19.16 -12.23
N VAL A 135 -1.91 -19.00 -11.83
CA VAL A 135 -2.40 -17.84 -11.06
C VAL A 135 -2.55 -18.20 -9.59
N LEU A 136 -3.09 -19.39 -9.28
CA LEU A 136 -3.36 -19.84 -7.93
C LEU A 136 -2.07 -19.97 -7.09
N LEU A 137 -1.02 -20.56 -7.64
CA LEU A 137 0.21 -20.82 -6.87
C LEU A 137 0.92 -19.52 -6.46
N PRO A 138 1.15 -18.53 -7.35
CA PRO A 138 1.69 -17.23 -6.94
C PRO A 138 0.77 -16.48 -5.97
N THR A 139 -0.54 -16.49 -6.20
CA THR A 139 -1.52 -15.81 -5.34
C THR A 139 -1.51 -16.41 -3.93
N LEU A 140 -1.51 -17.74 -3.82
CA LEU A 140 -1.45 -18.44 -2.55
C LEU A 140 -0.13 -18.18 -1.82
N PHE A 141 0.99 -18.16 -2.55
CA PHE A 141 2.29 -17.81 -1.98
C PHE A 141 2.30 -16.39 -1.40
N ILE A 142 1.82 -15.40 -2.14
CA ILE A 142 1.73 -14.00 -1.67
C ILE A 142 0.77 -13.90 -0.49
N PHE A 143 -0.37 -14.59 -0.54
CA PHE A 143 -1.34 -14.61 0.55
C PHE A 143 -0.74 -15.18 1.83
N LEU A 144 -0.10 -16.36 1.77
CA LEU A 144 0.54 -16.97 2.93
C LEU A 144 1.68 -16.10 3.47
N TRP A 145 2.44 -15.45 2.58
CA TRP A 145 3.49 -14.52 2.97
C TRP A 145 2.93 -13.30 3.71
N GLN A 146 1.88 -12.66 3.20
CA GLN A 146 1.23 -11.50 3.83
C GLN A 146 0.36 -11.86 5.05
N ALA A 147 -0.09 -13.11 5.15
CA ALA A 147 -0.83 -13.61 6.31
C ALA A 147 0.06 -13.86 7.53
N THR A 148 1.38 -13.71 7.39
CA THR A 148 2.33 -13.80 8.52
C THR A 148 1.99 -12.71 9.55
N PRO A 149 1.79 -13.05 10.83
CA PRO A 149 1.48 -12.07 11.87
C PRO A 149 2.57 -10.99 11.96
N GLN A 150 2.19 -9.73 11.84
CA GLN A 150 3.09 -8.58 12.00
C GLN A 150 2.89 -7.88 13.35
N SER A 151 3.99 -7.42 13.95
CA SER A 151 4.03 -6.78 15.27
C SER A 151 3.71 -5.28 15.24
N ASP A 152 3.44 -4.70 14.08
CA ASP A 152 3.30 -3.25 13.86
C ASP A 152 2.35 -2.56 14.85
N SER A 153 1.16 -3.11 15.08
CA SER A 153 0.18 -2.53 16.01
C SER A 153 0.67 -2.56 17.47
N ALA A 154 1.36 -3.64 17.87
CA ALA A 154 1.93 -3.77 19.20
C ALA A 154 3.14 -2.84 19.38
N MET A 155 3.97 -2.71 18.36
CA MET A 155 5.09 -1.77 18.34
C MET A 155 4.58 -0.33 18.38
N PHE A 156 3.57 0.04 17.59
CA PHE A 156 2.95 1.37 17.63
C PHE A 156 2.41 1.71 19.03
N PHE A 157 1.75 0.75 19.69
CA PHE A 157 1.30 0.93 21.08
C PHE A 157 2.47 1.13 22.04
N PHE A 158 3.55 0.36 21.90
CA PHE A 158 4.76 0.49 22.71
C PHE A 158 5.46 1.84 22.50
N THR A 159 5.66 2.24 21.25
CA THR A 159 6.28 3.50 20.86
C THR A 159 5.49 4.72 21.35
N THR A 160 4.16 4.65 21.30
CA THR A 160 3.30 5.77 21.73
C THR A 160 3.10 5.79 23.25
N ASN A 161 2.78 4.65 23.89
CA ASN A 161 2.37 4.62 25.31
C ASN A 161 3.50 4.28 26.29
N LYS A 162 4.59 3.64 25.84
CA LYS A 162 5.73 3.29 26.71
C LYS A 162 6.93 4.19 26.47
N LEU A 163 7.25 4.49 25.21
CA LEU A 163 8.36 5.39 24.85
C LEU A 163 7.93 6.86 24.81
N GLY A 164 6.63 7.15 24.68
CA GLY A 164 6.09 8.51 24.74
C GLY A 164 6.38 9.36 23.50
N PHE A 165 6.62 8.74 22.34
CA PHE A 165 6.91 9.49 21.12
C PHE A 165 5.70 10.31 20.67
N THR A 166 5.95 11.57 20.29
CA THR A 166 4.90 12.48 19.83
C THR A 166 4.44 12.12 18.40
N PRO A 167 3.19 12.44 18.03
CA PRO A 167 2.70 12.27 16.66
C PRO A 167 3.58 12.96 15.61
N GLU A 168 4.16 14.13 15.92
CA GLU A 168 5.14 14.80 15.06
C GLU A 168 6.39 13.95 14.84
N PHE A 169 6.97 13.37 15.90
CA PHE A 169 8.14 12.50 15.76
C PHE A 169 7.82 11.27 14.90
N LEU A 170 6.67 10.63 15.13
CA LEU A 170 6.22 9.51 14.30
C LEU A 170 6.00 9.92 12.83
N GLY A 171 5.48 11.13 12.58
CA GLY A 171 5.38 11.70 11.24
C GLY A 171 6.75 11.86 10.57
N ARG A 172 7.74 12.37 11.29
CA ARG A 172 9.14 12.49 10.80
C ARG A 172 9.77 11.12 10.53
N VAL A 173 9.55 10.12 11.38
CA VAL A 173 9.98 8.74 11.13
C VAL A 173 9.37 8.23 9.83
N LYS A 174 8.07 8.47 9.63
CA LYS A 174 7.34 8.07 8.41
C LYS A 174 7.83 8.79 7.16
N LEU A 175 8.26 10.05 7.28
CA LEU A 175 8.90 10.79 6.20
C LEU A 175 10.21 10.13 5.79
N VAL A 176 11.08 9.86 6.77
CA VAL A 176 12.39 9.24 6.53
C VAL A 176 12.22 7.87 5.88
N THR A 177 11.29 7.05 6.35
CA THR A 177 10.99 5.76 5.72
C THR A 177 10.42 5.89 4.32
N SER A 178 9.58 6.91 4.06
CA SER A 178 9.05 7.17 2.71
C SER A 178 10.16 7.56 1.73
N VAL A 179 11.10 8.42 2.13
CA VAL A 179 12.27 8.77 1.31
C VAL A 179 13.17 7.56 1.09
N ALA A 180 13.42 6.78 2.14
CA ALA A 180 14.20 5.55 2.04
C ALA A 180 13.54 4.54 1.08
N SER A 181 12.21 4.41 1.09
CA SER A 181 11.48 3.55 0.16
C SER A 181 11.73 3.94 -1.31
N LEU A 182 11.76 5.24 -1.63
CA LEU A 182 12.09 5.71 -2.99
C LEU A 182 13.53 5.36 -3.38
N ILE A 183 14.47 5.49 -2.45
CA ILE A 183 15.86 5.07 -2.67
C ILE A 183 15.91 3.56 -2.93
N GLY A 184 15.14 2.76 -2.18
CA GLY A 184 15.00 1.32 -2.39
C GLY A 184 14.49 0.97 -3.79
N VAL A 185 13.46 1.68 -4.28
CA VAL A 185 12.95 1.53 -5.65
C VAL A 185 14.01 1.91 -6.69
N GLY A 186 14.75 3.01 -6.46
CA GLY A 186 15.84 3.44 -7.33
C GLY A 186 16.98 2.42 -7.40
N LEU A 187 17.40 1.89 -6.25
CA LEU A 187 18.40 0.82 -6.15
C LEU A 187 17.92 -0.44 -6.86
N TYR A 188 16.65 -0.81 -6.69
CA TYR A 188 16.06 -1.96 -7.37
C TYR A 188 16.12 -1.81 -8.89
N ASN A 189 15.63 -0.69 -9.40
CA ASN A 189 15.60 -0.39 -10.84
C ASN A 189 17.00 -0.29 -11.44
N GLY A 190 17.97 0.30 -10.72
CA GLY A 190 19.33 0.49 -11.21
C GLY A 190 20.21 -0.77 -11.15
N PHE A 191 20.16 -1.51 -10.04
CA PHE A 191 21.15 -2.55 -9.74
C PHE A 191 20.54 -3.95 -9.57
N LEU A 192 19.41 -4.09 -8.86
CA LEU A 192 18.89 -5.42 -8.53
C LEU A 192 18.11 -6.10 -9.66
N LYS A 193 17.63 -5.36 -10.67
CA LYS A 193 16.98 -5.95 -11.87
C LYS A 193 17.83 -7.02 -12.57
N LYS A 194 19.16 -6.88 -12.51
CA LYS A 194 20.13 -7.78 -13.17
C LYS A 194 20.45 -9.03 -12.37
N VAL A 195 20.03 -9.12 -11.11
CA VAL A 195 20.39 -10.23 -10.20
C VAL A 195 19.28 -11.30 -10.22
N PRO A 196 19.63 -12.60 -10.19
CA PRO A 196 18.62 -13.67 -10.17
C PRO A 196 17.75 -13.64 -8.90
N LEU A 197 16.43 -13.77 -9.09
CA LEU A 197 15.41 -13.63 -8.05
C LEU A 197 15.67 -14.48 -6.81
N ARG A 198 16.09 -15.73 -6.99
CA ARG A 198 16.37 -16.64 -5.86
C ARG A 198 17.44 -16.11 -4.91
N LYS A 199 18.47 -15.43 -5.44
CA LYS A 199 19.54 -14.84 -4.62
C LYS A 199 19.05 -13.62 -3.86
N ILE A 200 18.28 -12.75 -4.52
CA ILE A 200 17.72 -11.56 -3.86
C ILE A 200 16.76 -11.99 -2.76
N PHE A 201 15.85 -12.92 -3.05
CA PHE A 201 14.88 -13.39 -2.06
C PHE A 201 15.54 -14.02 -0.83
N LEU A 202 16.57 -14.85 -1.03
CA LEU A 202 17.32 -15.47 0.07
C LEU A 202 18.06 -14.42 0.90
N VAL A 203 18.83 -13.53 0.26
CA VAL A 203 19.59 -12.47 0.95
C VAL A 203 18.65 -11.53 1.72
N MET A 204 17.57 -11.07 1.08
CA MET A 204 16.61 -10.17 1.72
C MET A 204 15.85 -10.83 2.87
N THR A 205 15.50 -12.11 2.75
CA THR A 205 14.86 -12.86 3.86
C THR A 205 15.82 -13.02 5.02
N LEU A 206 17.10 -13.30 4.75
CA LEU A 206 18.12 -13.50 5.79
C LEU A 206 18.43 -12.19 6.53
N ILE A 207 18.57 -11.09 5.79
CA ILE A 207 18.72 -9.75 6.36
C ILE A 207 17.45 -9.34 7.12
N GLY A 208 16.27 -9.54 6.54
CA GLY A 208 14.99 -9.21 7.16
C GLY A 208 14.74 -9.97 8.46
N THR A 209 15.14 -11.25 8.53
CA THR A 209 15.04 -12.05 9.76
C THR A 209 16.03 -11.56 10.82
N ALA A 210 17.26 -11.24 10.42
CA ALA A 210 18.27 -10.69 11.33
C ALA A 210 17.85 -9.34 11.93
N LEU A 211 17.27 -8.45 11.11
CA LEU A 211 16.75 -7.15 11.56
C LEU A 211 15.44 -7.29 12.34
N GLY A 212 14.55 -8.20 11.96
CA GLY A 212 13.36 -8.50 12.75
C GLY A 212 13.71 -8.93 14.18
N MET A 213 14.82 -9.66 14.37
CA MET A 213 15.35 -9.97 15.71
C MET A 213 15.89 -8.73 16.45
N THR A 214 16.30 -7.67 15.75
CA THR A 214 16.75 -6.43 16.40
C THR A 214 15.60 -5.66 17.07
N GLN A 215 14.34 -5.90 16.70
CA GLN A 215 13.17 -5.39 17.44
C GLN A 215 13.13 -5.93 18.87
N VAL A 216 13.62 -7.15 19.10
CA VAL A 216 13.74 -7.74 20.44
C VAL A 216 14.80 -6.99 21.28
N LEU A 217 15.86 -6.45 20.66
CA LEU A 217 16.87 -5.62 21.34
C LEU A 217 16.31 -4.28 21.80
N LEU A 218 15.39 -3.67 21.03
CA LEU A 218 14.68 -2.46 21.44
C LEU A 218 13.75 -2.75 22.63
N VAL A 219 12.97 -3.84 22.56
CA VAL A 219 12.01 -4.21 23.63
C VAL A 219 12.71 -4.60 24.93
N THR A 220 13.90 -5.18 24.87
CA THR A 220 14.70 -5.57 26.04
C THR A 220 15.50 -4.42 26.66
N GLY A 221 15.53 -3.24 26.05
CA GLY A 221 16.28 -2.08 26.55
C GLY A 221 17.81 -2.21 26.45
N LEU A 222 18.29 -3.22 25.71
CA LEU A 222 19.72 -3.44 25.44
C LEU A 222 20.31 -2.29 24.62
N ASN A 223 19.50 -1.64 23.79
CA ASN A 223 19.86 -0.42 23.05
C ASN A 223 20.41 0.70 23.96
N ARG A 224 19.85 0.88 25.17
CA ARG A 224 20.30 1.86 26.16
C ARG A 224 21.63 1.46 26.81
N GLN A 225 21.95 0.17 26.91
CA GLN A 225 23.25 -0.30 27.39
C GLN A 225 24.38 -0.03 26.38
N PHE A 226 24.06 0.01 25.08
CA PHE A 226 24.99 0.40 24.02
C PHE A 226 25.07 1.91 23.77
N GLY A 227 24.34 2.74 24.54
CA GLY A 227 24.39 4.20 24.44
C GLY A 227 23.63 4.79 23.25
N ILE A 228 22.77 4.02 22.58
CA ILE A 228 21.96 4.48 21.44
C ILE A 228 20.61 4.95 21.98
N SER A 229 20.16 6.18 21.61
CA SER A 229 18.81 6.66 21.96
C SER A 229 17.75 5.77 21.30
N ASP A 230 16.65 5.55 22.02
CA ASP A 230 15.47 4.82 21.53
C ASP A 230 14.95 5.39 20.21
N GLU A 231 15.11 6.71 20.00
CA GLU A 231 14.68 7.45 18.81
C GLU A 231 15.52 7.09 17.58
N TRP A 232 16.85 7.11 17.71
CA TRP A 232 17.79 6.80 16.62
C TRP A 232 17.71 5.33 16.22
N PHE A 233 17.51 4.44 17.20
CA PHE A 233 17.29 3.03 16.90
C PHE A 233 15.97 2.81 16.17
N ALA A 234 14.87 3.43 16.62
CA ALA A 234 13.57 3.29 15.98
C ALA A 234 13.57 3.82 14.53
N ILE A 235 14.25 4.94 14.27
CA ILE A 235 14.44 5.46 12.91
C ILE A 235 15.25 4.49 12.06
N GLY A 236 16.37 3.99 12.58
CA GLY A 236 17.27 3.08 11.87
C GLY A 236 16.61 1.75 11.51
N ASP A 237 15.95 1.10 12.47
CA ASP A 237 15.23 -0.16 12.26
C ASP A 237 14.11 0.01 11.22
N SER A 238 13.27 1.03 11.40
CA SER A 238 12.17 1.33 10.48
C SER A 238 12.67 1.62 9.06
N LEU A 239 13.78 2.36 8.92
CA LEU A 239 14.38 2.68 7.63
C LEU A 239 14.81 1.41 6.89
N ILE A 240 15.59 0.55 7.54
CA ILE A 240 16.15 -0.63 6.88
C ILE A 240 15.03 -1.62 6.54
N ILE A 241 14.10 -1.87 7.46
CA ILE A 241 12.95 -2.76 7.22
C ILE A 241 12.08 -2.24 6.06
N THR A 242 11.81 -0.92 6.01
CA THR A 242 11.01 -0.33 4.93
C THR A 242 11.67 -0.50 3.57
N VAL A 243 12.98 -0.23 3.46
CA VAL A 243 13.73 -0.39 2.20
C VAL A 243 13.68 -1.85 1.73
N LEU A 244 13.90 -2.80 2.65
CA LEU A 244 13.84 -4.22 2.34
C LEU A 244 12.45 -4.66 1.87
N GLY A 245 11.41 -4.24 2.60
CA GLY A 245 10.02 -4.56 2.26
C GLY A 245 9.63 -4.05 0.89
N GLN A 246 10.00 -2.81 0.56
CA GLN A 246 9.70 -2.22 -0.74
C GLN A 246 10.42 -2.92 -1.90
N VAL A 247 11.69 -3.27 -1.72
CA VAL A 247 12.46 -4.01 -2.73
C VAL A 247 11.88 -5.41 -2.96
N ILE A 248 11.46 -6.11 -1.91
CA ILE A 248 10.82 -7.43 -2.02
C ILE A 248 9.46 -7.31 -2.74
N PHE A 249 8.64 -6.32 -2.36
CA PHE A 249 7.32 -6.11 -2.96
C PHE A 249 7.39 -5.88 -4.48
N PHE A 250 8.23 -4.94 -4.92
CA PHE A 250 8.41 -4.67 -6.36
C PHE A 250 9.00 -5.87 -7.11
N LEU A 251 9.91 -6.61 -6.49
CA LEU A 251 10.50 -7.81 -7.07
C LEU A 251 9.47 -8.92 -7.31
N ILE A 252 8.51 -9.09 -6.40
CA ILE A 252 7.41 -10.04 -6.55
C ILE A 252 6.47 -9.56 -7.67
N LEU A 253 6.10 -8.27 -7.65
CA LEU A 253 5.10 -7.72 -8.58
C LEU A 253 5.57 -7.72 -10.04
N GLU A 254 6.78 -7.25 -10.34
CA GLU A 254 7.27 -7.20 -11.74
C GLU A 254 7.47 -8.59 -12.35
N ARG A 255 7.81 -9.61 -11.54
CA ARG A 255 8.10 -10.96 -12.06
C ARG A 255 6.95 -11.96 -11.95
N SER A 256 5.91 -11.69 -11.16
CA SER A 256 4.64 -12.44 -11.24
C SER A 256 3.80 -12.04 -12.46
N LEU A 257 4.08 -10.89 -13.08
CA LEU A 257 3.39 -10.38 -14.28
C LEU A 257 4.14 -10.72 -15.60
N ALA A 258 5.33 -11.29 -15.53
CA ALA A 258 6.17 -11.67 -16.66
C ALA A 258 6.13 -13.19 -16.92
#